data_AF-A0A852HJM3-F1
#
_entry.id   AF-A0A852HJM3-F1
#
_cell.length_a   1.000
_cell.length_b   1.000
_cell.length_c   1.000
_cell.angle_alpha   90.00
_cell.angle_beta   90.00
_cell.angle_gamma   90.00
#
_symmetry.space_group_name_H-M   'P 1'
#
loop_
_entity.id
_entity.type
_entity.pdbx_description
1 polymer ?
#
loop_
_entity_poly.entity_id
_entity_poly.type
_entity_poly.pdbx_seq_one_letter_code
_entity_poly.pdbx_strand_id
1 'polypeptide(L)'
;AAVETRRVCETAGCSSEAKLQCPTCLKLGIQGSYFCSQECFKGSWATHKLLHKKAKDEKAKREVSSWSLEGDVNTNPWSGYRYTGKLRPHYPLTPTRPVPSYIQRPDYADHPLGMSESEQALKGTSQIKILSSEDIEGMRVVCRLAREVLDVAAMMVKPGVTTEEIDHAVHLACIARNCYPSPLNYYNFPKSCCTSVNEVICHGIPDRRPLQEGDIVN
;
A
#
# COMPACT_ATOMS: atom_id res chain seq x y z
N ALA A 1 -46.58 -24.36 18.20
CA ALA A 1 -46.39 -23.53 19.41
C ALA A 1 -45.04 -22.83 19.29
N ALA A 2 -45.02 -21.50 19.17
CA ALA A 2 -43.77 -20.75 19.14
C ALA A 2 -43.16 -20.77 20.56
N VAL A 3 -41.93 -21.27 20.69
CA VAL A 3 -41.20 -21.23 21.96
C VAL A 3 -40.85 -19.76 22.21
N GLU A 4 -41.57 -19.13 23.13
CA GLU A 4 -41.29 -17.77 23.58
C GLU A 4 -39.96 -17.78 24.34
N THR A 5 -38.89 -17.37 23.68
CA THR A 5 -37.55 -17.30 24.28
C THR A 5 -37.53 -16.18 25.32
N ARG A 6 -37.75 -16.52 26.59
CA ARG A 6 -37.63 -15.58 27.71
C ARG A 6 -36.22 -14.98 27.72
N ARG A 7 -36.15 -13.66 27.58
CA ARG A 7 -34.88 -12.90 27.58
C ARG A 7 -34.57 -12.48 29.01
N VAL A 8 -33.36 -12.77 29.47
CA VAL A 8 -32.91 -12.46 30.84
C VAL A 8 -32.02 -11.22 30.81
N CYS A 9 -32.03 -10.44 31.89
CA CYS A 9 -31.19 -9.26 32.05
C CYS A 9 -29.69 -9.63 32.06
N GLU A 10 -28.87 -8.88 31.33
CA GLU A 10 -27.42 -9.12 31.24
C GLU A 10 -26.59 -8.44 32.34
N THR A 11 -27.23 -7.65 33.20
CA THR A 11 -26.55 -7.02 34.33
C THR A 11 -26.11 -8.08 35.34
N ALA A 12 -24.81 -8.07 35.68
CA ALA A 12 -24.24 -9.02 36.63
C ALA A 12 -25.03 -9.02 37.96
N GLY A 13 -25.52 -10.20 38.36
CA GLY A 13 -26.33 -10.36 39.57
C GLY A 13 -27.84 -10.13 39.39
N CYS A 14 -28.33 -9.85 38.18
CA CYS A 14 -29.76 -9.71 37.89
C CYS A 14 -30.25 -10.90 37.04
N SER A 15 -31.31 -11.57 37.50
CA SER A 15 -31.96 -12.69 36.80
C SER A 15 -33.38 -12.35 36.33
N SER A 16 -33.77 -11.08 36.42
CA SER A 16 -35.09 -10.60 36.02
C SER A 16 -35.29 -10.68 34.50
N GLU A 17 -36.54 -10.85 34.10
CA GLU A 17 -36.94 -10.81 32.69
C GLU A 17 -36.67 -9.43 32.07
N ALA A 18 -36.04 -9.43 30.90
CA ALA A 18 -35.61 -8.23 30.22
C ALA A 18 -36.71 -7.67 29.31
N LYS A 19 -36.93 -6.35 29.41
CA LYS A 19 -37.95 -5.61 28.65
C LYS A 19 -37.36 -4.54 27.75
N LEU A 20 -36.07 -4.24 27.91
CA LEU A 20 -35.35 -3.20 27.19
C LEU A 20 -34.19 -3.80 26.41
N GLN A 21 -33.86 -3.18 25.28
CA GLN A 21 -32.71 -3.54 24.46
C GLN A 21 -31.88 -2.30 24.14
N CYS A 22 -30.55 -2.46 24.10
CA CYS A 22 -29.64 -1.37 23.76
C CYS A 22 -29.80 -0.94 22.28
N PRO A 23 -30.14 0.34 22.00
CA PRO A 23 -30.36 0.81 20.63
C PRO A 23 -29.08 0.83 19.78
N THR A 24 -27.92 1.00 20.41
CA THR A 24 -26.62 0.94 19.72
C THR A 24 -26.27 -0.48 19.30
N CYS A 25 -26.58 -1.48 20.12
CA CYS A 25 -26.39 -2.89 19.76
C CYS A 25 -27.27 -3.29 18.57
N LEU A 26 -28.53 -2.83 18.55
CA LEU A 26 -29.44 -3.01 17.41
C LEU A 26 -28.84 -2.43 16.11
N LYS A 27 -28.32 -1.20 16.16
CA LYS A 27 -27.67 -0.55 15.01
C LYS A 27 -26.40 -1.26 14.56
N LEU A 28 -25.65 -1.86 15.49
CA LEU A 28 -24.41 -2.58 15.22
C LEU A 28 -24.63 -4.07 14.88
N GLY A 29 -25.88 -4.55 14.89
CA GLY A 29 -26.20 -5.97 14.64
C GLY A 29 -25.67 -6.92 15.72
N ILE A 30 -25.37 -6.42 16.93
CA ILE A 30 -24.91 -7.24 18.04
C ILE A 30 -26.11 -8.02 18.58
N GLN A 31 -26.05 -9.35 18.53
CA GLN A 31 -27.07 -10.21 19.11
C GLN A 31 -26.94 -10.22 20.64
N GLY A 32 -28.05 -10.04 21.34
CA GLY A 32 -28.08 -9.87 22.81
C GLY A 32 -28.35 -8.42 23.22
N SER A 33 -27.92 -8.08 24.43
CA SER A 33 -28.01 -6.75 25.06
C SER A 33 -29.37 -6.40 25.63
N TYR A 34 -29.91 -7.29 26.47
CA TYR A 34 -31.21 -7.14 27.10
C TYR A 34 -31.12 -6.73 28.58
N PHE A 35 -31.97 -5.80 28.98
CA PHE A 35 -32.00 -5.23 30.33
C PHE A 35 -33.43 -5.20 30.88
N CYS A 36 -33.60 -5.46 32.19
CA CYS A 36 -34.91 -5.38 32.84
C CYS A 36 -35.32 -3.93 33.17
N SER A 37 -34.36 -3.03 33.39
CA SER A 37 -34.60 -1.61 33.72
C SER A 37 -33.47 -0.69 33.24
N GLN A 38 -33.75 0.62 33.25
CA GLN A 38 -32.76 1.68 33.00
C GLN A 38 -31.60 1.66 34.00
N GLU A 39 -31.85 1.29 35.26
CA GLU A 39 -30.81 1.20 36.30
C GLU A 39 -29.84 0.06 36.02
N CYS A 40 -30.38 -1.11 35.64
CA CYS A 40 -29.57 -2.26 35.23
C CYS A 40 -28.72 -1.94 34.00
N PHE A 41 -29.26 -1.20 33.03
CA PHE A 41 -28.51 -0.72 31.87
C PHE A 41 -27.36 0.22 32.28
N LYS A 42 -27.63 1.22 33.13
CA LYS A 42 -26.60 2.18 33.61
C LYS A 42 -25.52 1.49 34.44
N GLY A 43 -25.89 0.56 35.32
CA GLY A 43 -24.95 -0.22 36.14
C GLY A 43 -24.03 -1.11 35.29
N SER A 44 -24.52 -1.63 34.17
CA SER A 44 -23.72 -2.44 33.24
C SER A 44 -22.95 -1.59 32.20
N TRP A 45 -23.15 -0.27 32.14
CA TRP A 45 -22.63 0.56 31.04
C TRP A 45 -21.10 0.53 30.90
N ALA A 46 -20.36 0.46 32.01
CA ALA A 46 -18.91 0.48 32.01
C ALA A 46 -18.30 -0.71 31.24
N THR A 47 -18.90 -1.89 31.37
CA THR A 47 -18.48 -3.11 30.68
C THR A 47 -19.17 -3.22 29.31
N HIS A 48 -20.46 -2.88 29.24
CA HIS A 48 -21.27 -2.97 28.02
C HIS A 48 -20.75 -2.10 26.87
N LYS A 49 -20.26 -0.87 27.16
CA LYS A 49 -19.70 0.02 26.12
C LYS A 49 -18.45 -0.54 25.43
N LEU A 50 -17.73 -1.48 26.07
CA LEU A 50 -16.56 -2.14 25.47
C LEU A 50 -16.98 -3.07 24.33
N LEU A 51 -18.18 -3.66 24.40
CA LEU A 51 -18.75 -4.46 23.32
C LEU A 51 -18.99 -3.61 22.07
N HIS A 52 -19.45 -2.36 22.25
CA HIS A 52 -19.59 -1.42 21.13
C HIS A 52 -18.25 -1.07 20.50
N LYS A 53 -17.22 -0.85 21.33
CA LYS A 53 -15.86 -0.57 20.83
C LYS A 53 -15.34 -1.75 20.01
N LYS A 54 -15.42 -2.97 20.57
CA LYS A 54 -15.00 -4.20 19.89
C LYS A 54 -15.76 -4.44 18.58
N ALA A 55 -17.08 -4.24 18.56
CA ALA A 55 -17.87 -4.42 17.35
C ALA A 55 -17.54 -3.39 16.26
N LYS A 56 -17.23 -2.14 16.64
CA LYS A 56 -16.75 -1.12 15.70
C LYS A 56 -15.37 -1.45 15.15
N ASP A 57 -14.46 -1.91 16.01
CA ASP A 57 -13.11 -2.32 15.62
C ASP A 57 -13.16 -3.54 14.67
N GLU A 58 -14.00 -4.54 14.97
CA GLU A 58 -14.21 -5.71 14.09
C GLU A 58 -14.89 -5.34 12.77
N LYS A 59 -15.84 -4.39 12.78
CA LYS A 59 -16.43 -3.86 11.55
C LYS A 59 -15.38 -3.13 10.70
N ALA A 60 -14.53 -2.32 11.31
CA ALA A 60 -13.42 -1.66 10.62
C ALA A 60 -12.44 -2.69 10.03
N LYS A 61 -12.11 -3.76 10.77
CA LYS A 61 -11.29 -4.86 10.24
C LYS A 61 -11.94 -5.59 9.07
N ARG A 62 -13.26 -5.83 9.12
CA ARG A 62 -14.01 -6.48 8.03
C ARG A 62 -14.13 -5.59 6.79
N GLU A 63 -14.29 -4.29 6.96
CA GLU A 63 -14.25 -3.33 5.84
C GLU A 63 -12.86 -3.26 5.20
N VAL A 64 -11.80 -3.47 5.98
CA VAL A 64 -10.42 -3.62 5.47
C VAL A 64 -10.22 -4.98 4.80
N SER A 65 -10.74 -6.07 5.36
CA SER A 65 -10.63 -7.42 4.79
C SER A 65 -11.55 -7.68 3.59
N SER A 66 -12.53 -6.83 3.34
CA SER A 66 -13.38 -6.90 2.13
C SER A 66 -12.59 -6.60 0.85
N TRP A 67 -11.37 -6.06 0.96
CA TRP A 67 -10.46 -5.79 -0.17
C TRP A 67 -9.38 -6.86 -0.35
N SER A 68 -9.31 -7.85 0.55
CA SER A 68 -8.37 -8.97 0.47
C SER A 68 -9.09 -10.22 -0.01
N LEU A 69 -8.78 -10.67 -1.22
CA LEU A 69 -9.09 -12.02 -1.70
C LEU A 69 -8.45 -13.04 -0.75
N GLU A 70 -9.19 -14.12 -0.44
CA GLU A 70 -8.68 -15.22 0.40
C GLU A 70 -7.36 -15.75 -0.18
N GLY A 71 -6.26 -15.61 0.58
CA GLY A 71 -4.91 -16.03 0.20
C GLY A 71 -3.91 -14.88 0.00
N ASP A 72 -4.35 -13.63 -0.07
CA ASP A 72 -3.44 -12.48 -0.18
C ASP A 72 -2.92 -12.08 1.22
N VAL A 73 -1.70 -12.50 1.55
CA VAL A 73 -0.94 -11.97 2.70
C VAL A 73 -0.49 -10.54 2.38
N ASN A 74 -1.44 -9.64 2.13
CA ASN A 74 -1.16 -8.21 2.07
C ASN A 74 -0.83 -7.72 3.48
N THR A 75 0.43 -7.88 3.86
CA THR A 75 0.95 -7.40 5.13
C THR A 75 1.26 -5.92 4.98
N ASN A 76 0.39 -5.03 5.46
CA ASN A 76 0.79 -3.63 5.66
C ASN A 76 1.97 -3.62 6.65
N PRO A 77 3.21 -3.30 6.22
CA PRO A 77 4.37 -3.38 7.10
C PRO A 77 4.38 -2.23 8.12
N TRP A 78 3.51 -1.23 7.94
CA TRP A 78 3.37 -0.08 8.81
C TRP A 78 1.99 -0.04 9.47
N SER A 79 1.72 -1.01 10.35
CA SER A 79 0.44 -1.15 11.05
C SER A 79 0.06 0.05 11.95
N GLY A 80 1.03 0.87 12.36
CA GLY A 80 0.83 2.09 13.15
C GLY A 80 0.87 3.41 12.36
N TYR A 81 1.17 3.38 11.07
CA TYR A 81 1.25 4.58 10.24
C TYR A 81 -0.16 5.03 9.80
N ARG A 82 -0.44 6.33 9.95
CA ARG A 82 -1.70 6.93 9.52
C ARG A 82 -1.58 7.47 8.10
N TYR A 83 -2.08 6.69 7.14
CA TYR A 83 -2.17 7.10 5.74
C TYR A 83 -3.05 8.34 5.55
N THR A 84 -2.66 9.19 4.59
CA THR A 84 -3.30 10.46 4.25
C THR A 84 -4.51 10.27 3.33
N GLY A 85 -4.51 9.21 2.52
CA GLY A 85 -5.59 8.87 1.59
C GLY A 85 -6.01 7.40 1.64
N LYS A 86 -6.56 6.92 0.53
CA LYS A 86 -7.11 5.57 0.39
C LYS A 86 -6.06 4.53 -0.02
N LEU A 87 -5.02 4.95 -0.71
CA LEU A 87 -3.99 4.06 -1.22
C LEU A 87 -3.23 3.37 -0.08
N ARG A 88 -2.87 2.11 -0.28
CA ARG A 88 -2.07 1.30 0.65
C ARG A 88 -1.00 0.57 -0.14
N PRO A 89 0.17 0.31 0.46
CA PRO A 89 1.15 -0.58 -0.13
C PRO A 89 0.62 -2.03 -0.11
N HIS A 90 0.97 -2.80 -1.14
CA HIS A 90 0.57 -4.20 -1.30
C HIS A 90 1.80 -5.11 -1.30
N TYR A 91 2.15 -5.59 -0.11
CA TYR A 91 3.30 -6.45 0.15
C TYR A 91 2.93 -7.95 0.11
N PRO A 92 3.91 -8.87 0.04
CA PRO A 92 5.35 -8.63 -0.11
C PRO A 92 5.74 -8.17 -1.52
N LEU A 93 6.81 -7.38 -1.63
CA LEU A 93 7.43 -7.09 -2.92
C LEU A 93 8.16 -8.34 -3.42
N THR A 94 8.22 -8.55 -4.74
CA THR A 94 9.15 -9.55 -5.29
C THR A 94 10.61 -9.15 -5.00
N PRO A 95 11.51 -10.14 -4.88
CA PRO A 95 12.95 -9.89 -4.73
C PRO A 95 13.49 -8.96 -5.81
N THR A 96 14.54 -8.21 -5.47
CA THR A 96 15.23 -7.32 -6.40
C THR A 96 15.65 -8.07 -7.67
N ARG A 97 15.35 -7.50 -8.84
CA ARG A 97 15.64 -8.14 -10.13
C ARG A 97 17.10 -7.94 -10.51
N PRO A 98 17.84 -8.99 -10.89
CA PRO A 98 19.24 -8.85 -11.28
C PRO A 98 19.37 -8.18 -12.65
N VAL A 99 20.42 -7.38 -12.81
CA VAL A 99 20.82 -6.82 -14.12
C VAL A 99 22.02 -7.64 -14.63
N PRO A 100 22.02 -8.13 -15.89
CA PRO A 100 23.14 -8.87 -16.45
C PRO A 100 24.46 -8.11 -16.38
N SER A 101 25.56 -8.81 -16.12
CA SER A 101 26.89 -8.21 -15.88
C SER A 101 27.51 -7.51 -17.10
N TYR A 102 27.01 -7.77 -18.32
CA TYR A 102 27.47 -7.09 -19.53
C TYR A 102 26.90 -5.66 -19.67
N ILE A 103 25.88 -5.30 -18.89
CA ILE A 103 25.33 -3.94 -18.89
C ILE A 103 26.21 -3.07 -18.00
N GLN A 104 26.65 -1.92 -18.54
CA GLN A 104 27.40 -0.94 -17.78
C GLN A 104 26.57 -0.43 -16.59
N ARG A 105 27.19 -0.40 -15.40
CA ARG A 105 26.53 -0.06 -14.13
C ARG A 105 26.99 1.32 -13.65
N PRO A 106 26.10 2.13 -13.07
CA PRO A 106 26.50 3.34 -12.34
C PRO A 106 27.23 2.98 -11.03
N ASP A 107 27.95 3.94 -10.46
CA ASP A 107 28.78 3.76 -9.26
C ASP A 107 27.98 3.23 -8.04
N TYR A 108 26.74 3.69 -7.88
CA TYR A 108 25.86 3.28 -6.78
C TYR A 108 25.31 1.86 -6.91
N ALA A 109 25.33 1.26 -8.10
CA ALA A 109 24.63 0.00 -8.35
C ALA A 109 25.14 -1.14 -7.46
N ASP A 110 26.42 -1.12 -7.11
CA ASP A 110 27.10 -2.13 -6.29
C ASP A 110 27.49 -1.60 -4.90
N HIS A 111 27.16 -0.35 -4.59
CA HIS A 111 27.35 0.21 -3.26
C HIS A 111 26.35 -0.42 -2.28
N PRO A 112 26.74 -0.84 -1.06
CA PRO A 112 25.87 -1.56 -0.10
C PRO A 112 24.67 -0.73 0.39
N LEU A 113 24.77 0.58 0.32
CA LEU A 113 23.70 1.54 0.63
C LEU A 113 23.16 2.28 -0.60
N GLY A 114 23.58 1.88 -1.80
CA GLY A 114 23.13 2.54 -3.03
C GLY A 114 23.58 4.00 -3.18
N MET A 115 24.68 4.38 -2.53
CA MET A 115 25.13 5.77 -2.53
C MET A 115 25.98 6.06 -3.77
N SER A 116 25.70 7.16 -4.46
CA SER A 116 26.52 7.65 -5.57
C SER A 116 27.69 8.48 -5.04
N GLU A 117 28.91 7.96 -5.15
CA GLU A 117 30.12 8.68 -4.73
C GLU A 117 30.36 9.90 -5.63
N SER A 118 30.11 9.77 -6.93
CA SER A 118 30.28 10.85 -7.90
C SER A 118 29.35 12.03 -7.62
N GLU A 119 28.11 11.79 -7.20
CA GLU A 119 27.19 12.85 -6.78
C GLU A 119 27.58 13.43 -5.42
N GLN A 120 28.00 12.59 -4.46
CA GLN A 120 28.43 13.04 -3.14
C GLN A 120 29.65 13.95 -3.21
N ALA A 121 30.61 13.67 -4.09
CA ALA A 121 31.79 14.50 -4.32
C ALA A 121 31.45 15.93 -4.78
N LEU A 122 30.28 16.11 -5.42
CA LEU A 122 29.79 17.40 -5.91
C LEU A 122 28.70 18.00 -5.01
N LYS A 123 28.37 17.36 -3.88
CA LYS A 123 27.29 17.82 -3.00
C LYS A 123 27.54 19.24 -2.49
N GLY A 124 26.57 20.13 -2.71
CA GLY A 124 26.64 21.53 -2.28
C GLY A 124 27.27 22.47 -3.31
N THR A 125 27.69 21.97 -4.48
CA THR A 125 28.07 22.83 -5.61
C THR A 125 26.85 23.46 -6.27
N SER A 126 26.99 24.69 -6.75
CA SER A 126 26.04 25.35 -7.65
C SER A 126 26.53 25.38 -9.10
N GLN A 127 27.70 24.80 -9.38
CA GLN A 127 28.27 24.77 -10.72
C GLN A 127 27.49 23.80 -11.61
N ILE A 128 27.02 24.30 -12.76
CA ILE A 128 26.28 23.52 -13.76
C ILE A 128 27.26 23.06 -14.84
N LYS A 129 27.27 21.76 -15.15
CA LYS A 129 28.08 21.20 -16.25
C LYS A 129 27.59 21.77 -17.58
N ILE A 130 28.50 22.37 -18.35
CA ILE A 130 28.28 22.68 -19.76
C ILE A 130 28.75 21.46 -20.55
N LEU A 131 27.81 20.79 -21.23
CA LEU A 131 28.07 19.54 -21.93
C LEU A 131 28.89 19.77 -23.21
N SER A 132 29.82 18.86 -23.48
CA SER A 132 30.51 18.77 -24.77
C SER A 132 29.61 18.17 -25.86
N SER A 133 30.05 18.21 -27.11
CA SER A 133 29.33 17.56 -28.23
C SER A 133 29.17 16.05 -28.03
N GLU A 134 30.16 15.38 -27.44
CA GLU A 134 30.11 13.95 -27.11
C GLU A 134 29.09 13.67 -25.99
N ASP A 135 29.11 14.46 -24.90
CA ASP A 135 28.13 14.34 -23.82
C ASP A 135 26.70 14.51 -24.35
N ILE A 136 26.48 15.49 -25.25
CA ILE A 136 25.16 15.75 -25.83
C ILE A 136 24.66 14.56 -26.64
N GLU A 137 25.53 13.92 -27.43
CA GLU A 137 25.13 12.76 -28.22
C GLU A 137 24.80 11.55 -27.34
N GLY A 138 25.59 11.31 -26.29
CA GLY A 138 25.27 10.32 -25.26
C GLY A 138 23.90 10.57 -24.63
N MET A 139 23.61 11.83 -24.26
CA MET A 139 22.31 12.22 -23.69
C MET A 139 21.15 12.03 -24.66
N ARG A 140 21.31 12.37 -25.95
CA ARG A 140 20.27 12.14 -26.97
C ARG A 140 19.92 10.67 -27.11
N VAL A 141 20.94 9.80 -27.17
CA VAL A 141 20.74 8.36 -27.29
C VAL A 141 20.00 7.82 -26.08
N VAL A 142 20.47 8.08 -24.86
CA VAL A 142 19.84 7.53 -23.65
C VAL A 142 18.43 8.10 -23.43
N CYS A 143 18.18 9.38 -23.72
CA CYS A 143 16.83 9.96 -23.61
C CYS A 143 15.85 9.37 -24.62
N ARG A 144 16.29 9.08 -25.86
CA ARG A 144 15.45 8.38 -26.84
C ARG A 144 15.09 6.97 -26.36
N LEU A 145 16.07 6.20 -25.87
CA LEU A 145 15.84 4.86 -25.33
C LEU A 145 14.91 4.89 -24.11
N ALA A 146 15.07 5.86 -23.22
CA ALA A 146 14.18 6.05 -22.07
C ALA A 146 12.74 6.36 -22.47
N ARG A 147 12.52 7.17 -23.53
CA ARG A 147 11.19 7.38 -24.11
C ARG A 147 10.58 6.08 -24.60
N GLU A 148 11.34 5.27 -25.35
CA GLU A 148 10.84 3.98 -25.86
C GLU A 148 10.44 3.04 -24.71
N VAL A 149 11.17 3.05 -23.59
CA VAL A 149 10.83 2.26 -22.39
C VAL A 149 9.56 2.78 -21.72
N LEU A 150 9.38 4.10 -21.65
CA LEU A 150 8.14 4.70 -21.14
C LEU A 150 6.93 4.32 -22.01
N ASP A 151 7.11 4.27 -23.33
CA ASP A 151 6.05 3.84 -24.25
C ASP A 151 5.68 2.36 -24.06
N VAL A 152 6.64 1.50 -23.69
CA VAL A 152 6.37 0.10 -23.26
C VAL A 152 5.51 0.09 -22.00
N ALA A 153 5.85 0.89 -20.98
CA ALA A 153 5.06 0.99 -19.75
C ALA A 153 3.63 1.47 -20.03
N ALA A 154 3.48 2.49 -20.89
CA ALA A 154 2.19 3.06 -21.25
C ALA A 154 1.24 2.02 -21.87
N MET A 155 1.74 1.09 -22.69
CA MET A 155 0.93 0.01 -23.27
C MET A 155 0.39 -1.00 -22.24
N MET A 156 0.95 -1.03 -21.04
CA MET A 156 0.52 -1.94 -19.97
C MET A 156 -0.54 -1.34 -19.05
N VAL A 157 -0.73 -0.02 -19.08
CA VAL A 157 -1.66 0.66 -18.16
C VAL A 157 -3.10 0.30 -18.51
N LYS A 158 -3.69 -0.57 -17.70
CA LYS A 158 -5.11 -0.94 -17.73
C LYS A 158 -5.55 -1.47 -16.37
N PRO A 159 -6.86 -1.44 -16.05
CA PRO A 159 -7.37 -2.02 -14.81
C PRO A 159 -6.95 -3.47 -14.63
N GLY A 160 -6.61 -3.83 -13.39
CA GLY A 160 -6.18 -5.17 -13.00
C GLY A 160 -4.67 -5.43 -13.12
N VAL A 161 -3.93 -4.65 -13.92
CA VAL A 161 -2.46 -4.77 -14.00
C VAL A 161 -1.84 -4.19 -12.74
N THR A 162 -0.90 -4.92 -12.15
CA THR A 162 -0.15 -4.46 -10.98
C THR A 162 1.00 -3.54 -11.39
N THR A 163 1.37 -2.61 -10.50
CA THR A 163 2.53 -1.76 -10.75
C THR A 163 3.83 -2.57 -10.81
N GLU A 164 3.91 -3.69 -10.10
CA GLU A 164 5.02 -4.64 -10.18
C GLU A 164 5.15 -5.35 -11.54
N GLU A 165 4.04 -5.62 -12.24
CA GLU A 165 4.07 -6.12 -13.61
C GLU A 165 4.60 -5.06 -14.59
N ILE A 166 4.21 -3.79 -14.40
CA ILE A 166 4.72 -2.66 -15.19
C ILE A 166 6.24 -2.51 -14.99
N ASP A 167 6.69 -2.51 -13.73
CA ASP A 167 8.13 -2.47 -13.39
C ASP A 167 8.91 -3.61 -14.03
N HIS A 168 8.35 -4.82 -14.04
CA HIS A 168 8.99 -5.97 -14.67
C HIS A 168 9.23 -5.75 -16.17
N ALA A 169 8.22 -5.27 -16.89
CA ALA A 169 8.37 -4.98 -18.31
C ALA A 169 9.35 -3.83 -18.57
N VAL A 170 9.31 -2.79 -17.74
CA VAL A 170 10.29 -1.68 -17.79
C VAL A 170 11.71 -2.20 -17.59
N HIS A 171 11.93 -3.04 -16.57
CA HIS A 171 13.22 -3.67 -16.30
C HIS A 171 13.74 -4.46 -17.51
N LEU A 172 12.91 -5.32 -18.10
CA LEU A 172 13.27 -6.10 -19.29
C LEU A 172 13.51 -5.20 -20.51
N ALA A 173 12.73 -4.13 -20.68
CA ALA A 173 12.86 -3.19 -21.79
C ALA A 173 14.16 -2.37 -21.71
N CYS A 174 14.63 -2.04 -20.49
CA CYS A 174 15.95 -1.45 -20.26
C CYS A 174 17.06 -2.45 -20.64
N ILE A 175 16.97 -3.69 -20.15
CA ILE A 175 17.97 -4.74 -20.44
C ILE A 175 18.08 -5.00 -21.95
N ALA A 176 16.94 -5.11 -22.65
CA ALA A 176 16.88 -5.31 -24.09
C ALA A 176 17.56 -4.18 -24.89
N ARG A 177 17.74 -3.01 -24.28
CA ARG A 177 18.41 -1.83 -24.84
C ARG A 177 19.85 -1.67 -24.34
N ASN A 178 20.39 -2.66 -23.63
CA ASN A 178 21.69 -2.61 -22.98
C ASN A 178 21.82 -1.44 -21.98
N CYS A 179 20.72 -1.08 -21.32
CA CYS A 179 20.68 0.01 -20.34
C CYS A 179 20.45 -0.51 -18.93
N TYR A 180 21.07 0.15 -17.96
CA TYR A 180 20.77 -0.05 -16.54
C TYR A 180 19.54 0.79 -16.16
N PRO A 181 18.52 0.22 -15.48
CA PRO A 181 17.41 1.00 -14.95
C PRO A 181 17.88 1.82 -13.74
N SER A 182 18.19 3.11 -13.95
CA SER A 182 18.82 3.98 -12.95
C SER A 182 18.19 3.98 -11.54
N PRO A 183 16.86 3.92 -11.37
CA PRO A 183 16.29 3.85 -10.02
C PRO A 183 16.74 2.63 -9.21
N LEU A 184 17.12 1.53 -9.87
CA LEU A 184 17.44 0.28 -9.20
C LEU A 184 18.70 0.42 -8.33
N ASN A 185 18.54 0.12 -7.04
CA ASN A 185 19.53 0.26 -5.98
C ASN A 185 20.01 1.71 -5.75
N TYR A 186 19.45 2.73 -6.40
CA TYR A 186 19.78 4.12 -6.11
C TYR A 186 19.26 4.49 -4.71
N TYR A 187 20.16 4.77 -3.77
CA TYR A 187 19.90 4.87 -2.33
C TYR A 187 19.02 3.71 -1.79
N ASN A 188 19.32 2.48 -2.24
CA ASN A 188 18.57 1.26 -1.94
C ASN A 188 17.10 1.25 -2.42
N PHE A 189 16.73 2.09 -3.39
CA PHE A 189 15.42 1.98 -4.02
C PHE A 189 15.27 0.60 -4.71
N PRO A 190 14.20 -0.17 -4.41
CA PRO A 190 14.20 -1.63 -4.63
C PRO A 190 13.74 -2.07 -6.03
N LYS A 191 13.30 -1.15 -6.89
CA LYS A 191 12.65 -1.44 -8.17
C LYS A 191 13.31 -0.64 -9.31
N SER A 192 12.95 -0.96 -10.54
CA SER A 192 13.55 -0.40 -11.76
C SER A 192 12.89 0.89 -12.23
N CYS A 193 11.66 1.15 -11.77
CA CYS A 193 10.97 2.43 -11.96
C CYS A 193 10.15 2.82 -10.73
N CYS A 194 9.61 4.02 -10.77
CA CYS A 194 8.61 4.50 -9.82
C CYS A 194 7.21 4.40 -10.46
N THR A 195 6.19 4.08 -9.67
CA THR A 195 4.78 4.10 -10.11
C THR A 195 3.94 4.82 -9.06
N SER A 196 3.45 6.01 -9.40
CA SER A 196 2.86 6.94 -8.43
C SER A 196 1.37 7.12 -8.70
N VAL A 197 0.56 6.35 -7.98
CA VAL A 197 -0.91 6.30 -8.16
C VAL A 197 -1.58 7.35 -7.27
N ASN A 198 -2.50 8.13 -7.85
CA ASN A 198 -3.40 9.05 -7.14
C ASN A 198 -2.68 10.02 -6.18
N GLU A 199 -2.83 9.85 -4.86
CA GLU A 199 -2.22 10.74 -3.85
C GLU A 199 -0.71 10.55 -3.66
N VAL A 200 -0.09 9.57 -4.33
CA VAL A 200 1.36 9.41 -4.33
C VAL A 200 1.97 10.49 -5.22
N ILE A 201 2.68 11.43 -4.59
CA ILE A 201 3.30 12.56 -5.28
C ILE A 201 4.39 12.09 -6.24
N CYS A 202 5.31 11.26 -5.74
CA CYS A 202 6.41 10.68 -6.49
C CYS A 202 7.01 9.50 -5.71
N HIS A 203 7.91 8.75 -6.37
CA HIS A 203 8.66 7.64 -5.78
C HIS A 203 7.79 6.51 -5.20
N GLY A 204 6.59 6.31 -5.74
CA GLY A 204 5.80 5.12 -5.42
C GLY A 204 6.57 3.86 -5.83
N ILE A 205 6.68 2.89 -4.93
CA ILE A 205 7.39 1.64 -5.17
C ILE A 205 6.42 0.68 -5.87
N PRO A 206 6.78 0.14 -7.06
CA PRO A 206 6.01 -0.91 -7.72
C PRO A 206 5.74 -2.11 -6.80
N ASP A 207 4.47 -2.47 -6.66
CA ASP A 207 3.98 -3.47 -5.71
C ASP A 207 2.82 -4.31 -6.30
N ARG A 208 2.21 -5.17 -5.46
CA ARG A 208 1.15 -6.10 -5.90
C ARG A 208 -0.21 -5.43 -6.11
N ARG A 209 -0.33 -4.10 -5.98
CA ARG A 209 -1.61 -3.41 -6.11
C ARG A 209 -2.07 -3.43 -7.58
N PRO A 210 -3.22 -4.03 -7.90
CA PRO A 210 -3.80 -3.86 -9.23
C PRO A 210 -4.28 -2.41 -9.41
N LEU A 211 -3.98 -1.82 -10.57
CA LEU A 211 -4.57 -0.56 -11.00
C LEU A 211 -6.09 -0.69 -11.08
N GLN A 212 -6.80 0.36 -10.67
CA GLN A 212 -8.27 0.41 -10.70
C GLN A 212 -8.73 1.36 -11.80
N GLU A 213 -9.90 1.08 -12.38
CA GLU A 213 -10.55 2.00 -13.32
C GLU A 213 -10.75 3.38 -12.66
N GLY A 214 -10.33 4.44 -13.34
CA GLY A 214 -10.37 5.81 -12.82
C GLY A 214 -9.17 6.25 -11.98
N ASP A 215 -8.21 5.35 -11.68
CA ASP A 215 -6.92 5.76 -11.14
C ASP A 215 -6.17 6.65 -12.14
N ILE A 216 -5.41 7.62 -11.64
CA ILE A 216 -4.30 8.24 -12.38
C ILE A 216 -2.99 7.64 -11.88
N VAL A 217 -2.06 7.37 -12.79
CA VAL A 217 -0.74 6.81 -12.47
C VAL A 217 0.34 7.51 -13.27
N ASN A 218 1.36 8.01 -12.56
CA ASN A 218 2.62 8.46 -13.15
C ASN A 218 3.66 7.33 -13.15
#